data_AF-A0A3L7X8R5-F1
#
_entry.id   AF-A0A3L7X8R5-F1
#
_cell.length_a   1.000
_cell.length_b   1.000
_cell.length_c   1.000
_cell.angle_alpha   90.00
_cell.angle_beta   90.00
_cell.angle_gamma   90.00
#
_symmetry.space_group_name_H-M   'P 1'
#
loop_
_entity.id
_entity.type
_entity.pdbx_description
1 polymer ?
#
loop_
_entity_poly.entity_id
_entity_poly.type
_entity_poly.pdbx_seq_one_letter_code
_entity_poly.pdbx_strand_id
1 'polypeptide(L)'
;MITQEALTAVRYVVNSDGDRTDVVIPWNTWREILTAWQTTIEGLENRENTAIPSEWLDRHESDFFNEHAGRSDMDAFRQILNREGGEAPRPGDELPE
;
A
#
# COMPACT_ATOMS: atom_id res chain seq x y z
N MET A 1 -2.31 7.88 19.98
CA MET A 1 -3.26 6.94 20.62
C MET A 1 -3.90 7.67 21.78
N ILE A 2 -5.23 7.79 21.80
CA ILE A 2 -5.96 8.48 22.87
C ILE A 2 -5.99 7.56 24.09
N THR A 3 -5.76 8.08 25.29
CA THR A 3 -5.86 7.30 26.53
C THR A 3 -7.32 7.24 26.99
N GLN A 4 -7.69 6.12 27.62
CA GLN A 4 -9.04 5.94 28.17
C GLN A 4 -9.36 7.00 29.24
N GLU A 5 -8.34 7.48 29.95
CA GLU A 5 -8.41 8.56 30.93
C GLU A 5 -8.78 9.91 30.27
N ALA A 6 -8.22 10.25 29.11
CA ALA A 6 -8.55 11.49 28.39
C ALA A 6 -10.02 11.54 27.95
N LEU A 7 -10.63 10.39 27.65
CA LEU A 7 -12.04 10.28 27.26
C LEU A 7 -13.01 10.46 28.44
N THR A 8 -12.57 10.22 29.68
CA THR A 8 -13.42 10.44 30.86
C THR A 8 -13.76 11.91 31.09
N ALA A 9 -12.98 12.82 30.51
CA ALA A 9 -13.20 14.25 30.60
C ALA A 9 -14.27 14.78 29.62
N VAL A 10 -14.75 13.94 28.70
CA VAL A 10 -15.81 14.28 27.74
C VAL A 10 -17.16 14.33 28.46
N ARG A 11 -17.91 15.41 28.24
CA ARG A 11 -19.27 15.57 28.80
C ARG A 11 -20.30 15.68 27.69
N TYR A 12 -21.50 15.17 27.94
CA TYR A 12 -22.62 15.27 27.01
C TYR A 12 -23.61 16.34 27.49
N VAL A 13 -24.09 17.13 26.56
CA VAL A 13 -25.24 18.02 26.75
C VAL A 13 -26.49 17.21 26.46
N VAL A 14 -27.47 17.32 27.35
CA VAL A 14 -28.70 16.53 27.30
C VAL A 14 -29.88 17.50 27.18
N ASN A 15 -30.82 17.22 26.27
CA ASN A 15 -32.04 18.01 26.12
C ASN A 15 -33.06 17.70 27.26
N SER A 16 -34.21 18.37 27.22
CA SER A 16 -35.30 18.15 28.19
C SER A 16 -35.88 16.74 28.19
N ASP A 17 -35.74 16.02 27.07
CA ASP A 17 -36.27 14.67 26.89
C ASP A 17 -35.27 13.59 27.32
N GLY A 18 -34.04 13.97 27.68
CA GLY A 18 -32.99 13.05 28.11
C GLY A 18 -32.05 12.60 26.98
N ASP A 19 -32.22 13.11 25.75
CA ASP A 19 -31.36 12.78 24.62
C ASP A 19 -30.06 13.58 24.64
N ARG A 20 -28.95 12.93 24.30
CA ARG A 20 -27.65 13.57 24.15
C ARG A 20 -27.61 14.32 22.82
N THR A 21 -27.64 15.64 22.87
CA THR A 21 -27.65 16.49 21.66
C THR A 21 -26.26 16.94 21.26
N ASP A 22 -25.40 17.22 22.24
CA ASP A 22 -24.08 17.77 22.00
C ASP A 22 -23.02 17.14 22.91
N VAL A 23 -21.76 17.38 22.56
CA VAL A 23 -20.60 16.90 23.32
C VAL A 23 -19.64 18.06 23.59
N VAL A 24 -19.27 18.22 24.86
CA VAL A 24 -18.25 19.16 25.31
C VAL A 24 -16.97 18.38 25.51
N ILE A 25 -15.96 18.73 24.70
CA ILE A 25 -14.65 18.08 24.71
C ILE A 25 -13.61 19.10 25.17
N PRO A 26 -12.81 18.81 26.21
CA PRO A 26 -11.67 19.66 26.56
C PRO A 26 -10.73 19.82 25.37
N TRP A 27 -10.21 21.03 25.15
CA TRP A 27 -9.39 21.35 23.99
C TRP A 27 -8.19 20.39 23.79
N ASN A 28 -7.55 19.97 24.87
CA ASN A 28 -6.42 19.03 24.81
C ASN A 28 -6.87 17.64 24.37
N THR A 29 -7.97 17.13 24.92
CA THR A 29 -8.60 15.87 24.48
C THR A 29 -9.00 15.95 23.01
N TRP A 30 -9.55 17.08 22.56
CA TRP A 30 -9.92 17.27 21.16
C TRP A 30 -8.72 17.22 20.21
N ARG A 31 -7.60 17.86 20.58
CA ARG A 31 -6.35 17.77 19.80
C ARG A 31 -5.85 16.34 19.71
N GLU A 32 -5.86 15.60 20.81
CA GLU A 32 -5.46 14.18 20.81
C GLU A 32 -6.35 13.32 19.93
N ILE A 33 -7.67 13.59 19.94
CA ILE A 33 -8.64 12.91 19.07
C ILE A 33 -8.32 13.18 17.61
N LEU A 34 -8.14 14.45 17.22
CA LEU A 34 -7.85 14.82 15.84
C LEU A 34 -6.54 14.20 15.34
N THR A 35 -5.47 14.25 16.15
CA THR A 35 -4.19 13.63 15.77
C THR A 35 -4.34 12.12 15.58
N ALA A 36 -5.05 11.43 16.47
CA ALA A 36 -5.24 9.99 16.35
C ALA A 36 -6.08 9.63 15.11
N TRP A 37 -7.10 10.43 14.79
CA TRP A 37 -7.90 10.28 13.59
C TRP A 37 -7.09 10.51 12.32
N GLN A 38 -6.28 11.56 12.28
CA GLN A 38 -5.40 11.83 11.15
C GLN A 38 -4.44 10.65 10.88
N THR A 39 -3.76 10.15 11.91
CA THR A 39 -2.88 8.97 11.78
C THR A 39 -3.63 7.73 11.31
N THR A 40 -4.89 7.55 11.72
CA THR A 40 -5.71 6.41 11.30
C THR A 40 -6.10 6.54 9.84
N ILE A 41 -6.51 7.73 9.40
CA ILE A 41 -6.84 8.01 7.99
C ILE A 41 -5.61 7.79 7.12
N GLU A 42 -4.47 8.38 7.47
CA GLU A 42 -3.21 8.21 6.74
C GLU A 42 -2.78 6.73 6.68
N GLY A 43 -3.01 5.97 7.77
CA GLY A 43 -2.76 4.53 7.79
C GLY A 43 -3.71 3.72 6.91
N LEU A 44 -4.99 4.09 6.86
CA LEU A 44 -6.00 3.46 6.01
C LEU A 44 -5.76 3.78 4.53
N GLU A 45 -5.47 5.04 4.21
CA GLU A 45 -5.11 5.48 2.86
C GLU A 45 -3.83 4.80 2.38
N ASN A 46 -2.79 4.68 3.21
CA ASN A 46 -1.58 3.92 2.86
C ASN A 46 -1.89 2.43 2.61
N ARG A 47 -2.79 1.84 3.39
CA ARG A 47 -3.18 0.43 3.23
C ARG A 47 -3.99 0.21 1.95
N GLU A 48 -4.90 1.13 1.64
CA GLU A 48 -5.68 1.09 0.39
C GLU A 48 -4.78 1.33 -0.83
N ASN A 49 -3.88 2.32 -0.75
CA ASN A 49 -2.93 2.66 -1.80
C ASN A 49 -1.85 1.58 -2.02
N THR A 50 -1.63 0.67 -1.07
CA THR A 50 -0.75 -0.50 -1.25
C THR A 50 -1.50 -1.75 -1.71
N ALA A 51 -2.78 -1.90 -1.33
CA ALA A 51 -3.63 -3.01 -1.75
C ALA A 51 -4.03 -2.91 -3.24
N ILE A 52 -4.32 -1.71 -3.74
CA ILE A 52 -4.73 -1.52 -5.15
C ILE A 52 -3.60 -1.92 -6.12
N PRO A 53 -2.33 -1.49 -5.92
CA PRO A 53 -1.23 -1.95 -6.76
C PRO A 53 -0.89 -3.43 -6.57
N SER A 54 -1.00 -4.00 -5.36
CA SER A 54 -0.65 -5.42 -5.16
C SER A 54 -1.65 -6.36 -5.84
N GLU A 55 -2.95 -6.09 -5.72
CA GLU A 55 -3.97 -6.87 -6.43
C GLU A 55 -3.89 -6.71 -7.95
N TRP A 56 -3.51 -5.51 -8.42
CA TRP A 56 -3.24 -5.29 -9.84
C TRP A 56 -1.99 -6.03 -10.30
N LEU A 57 -0.88 -5.99 -9.54
CA LEU A 57 0.36 -6.71 -9.85
C LEU A 57 0.14 -8.23 -9.82
N ASP A 58 -0.50 -8.79 -8.80
CA ASP A 58 -0.80 -10.23 -8.71
C ASP A 58 -1.61 -10.72 -9.92
N ARG A 59 -2.56 -9.91 -10.39
CA ARG A 59 -3.37 -10.24 -11.57
C ARG A 59 -2.56 -10.21 -12.87
N HIS A 60 -1.70 -9.19 -13.04
CA HIS A 60 -0.98 -8.99 -14.30
C HIS A 60 0.36 -9.73 -14.35
N GLU A 61 0.91 -10.13 -13.21
CA GLU A 61 2.13 -10.93 -13.12
C GLU A 61 1.90 -12.33 -13.70
N SER A 62 0.79 -12.98 -13.34
CA SER A 62 0.44 -14.28 -13.89
C SER A 62 0.26 -14.23 -15.41
N ASP A 63 -0.43 -13.20 -15.91
CA ASP A 63 -0.65 -13.00 -17.35
C ASP A 63 0.66 -12.69 -18.09
N PHE A 64 1.51 -11.82 -17.54
CA PHE A 64 2.82 -11.50 -18.10
C PHE A 64 3.70 -12.75 -18.18
N PHE A 65 3.83 -13.52 -17.10
CA PHE A 65 4.64 -14.73 -17.10
C PHE A 65 4.02 -15.85 -17.94
N ASN A 66 2.70 -15.98 -18.03
CA ASN A 66 2.07 -16.95 -18.93
C ASN A 66 2.28 -16.60 -20.41
N GLU A 67 2.21 -15.31 -20.76
CA GLU A 67 2.48 -14.84 -22.13
C GLU A 67 3.96 -14.96 -22.50
N HIS A 68 4.86 -14.79 -21.52
CA HIS A 68 6.32 -14.81 -21.74
C HIS A 68 7.00 -16.14 -21.37
N ALA A 69 6.28 -17.10 -20.78
CA ALA A 69 6.78 -18.44 -20.48
C ALA A 69 7.23 -19.17 -21.74
N GLY A 70 6.58 -18.90 -22.88
CA GLY A 70 6.98 -19.42 -24.20
C GLY A 70 8.06 -18.62 -24.92
N ARG A 71 8.42 -17.42 -24.43
CA ARG A 71 9.46 -16.55 -25.02
C ARG A 71 10.83 -16.72 -24.39
N SER A 72 10.88 -17.37 -23.23
CA SER A 72 12.14 -17.75 -22.60
C SER A 72 12.76 -18.89 -23.40
N ASP A 73 13.54 -18.57 -24.43
CA ASP A 73 14.39 -19.54 -25.11
C ASP A 73 15.51 -19.96 -24.15
N MET A 74 15.16 -20.90 -23.26
CA MET A 74 16.06 -21.43 -22.24
C MET A 74 17.26 -22.13 -22.87
N ASP A 75 17.15 -22.56 -24.13
CA ASP A 75 18.27 -23.15 -24.85
C ASP A 75 19.24 -22.07 -25.33
N ALA A 76 18.74 -20.92 -25.81
CA ALA A 76 19.57 -19.75 -26.08
C ALA A 76 20.23 -19.19 -24.79
N PHE A 77 19.48 -19.12 -23.68
CA PHE A 77 20.02 -18.69 -22.39
C PHE A 77 21.12 -19.64 -21.88
N ARG A 78 20.94 -20.96 -22.01
CA ARG A 78 21.97 -21.96 -21.67
C ARG A 78 23.19 -21.88 -22.60
N GLN A 79 23.02 -21.51 -23.87
CA GLN A 79 24.16 -21.27 -24.77
C GLN A 79 24.99 -20.07 -24.31
N ILE A 80 24.36 -19.01 -23.80
CA ILE A 80 25.05 -17.85 -23.25
C ILE A 80 25.86 -18.22 -22.00
N LEU A 81 25.30 -19.04 -21.10
CA LEU A 81 25.99 -19.45 -19.86
C LEU A 81 27.22 -20.33 -20.10
N ASN A 82 27.25 -21.09 -21.20
CA ASN A 82 28.37 -21.95 -21.58
C ASN A 82 29.36 -21.25 -22.53
N ARG A 83 29.15 -19.95 -22.80
CA ARG A 83 30.03 -19.15 -23.63
C ARG A 83 31.27 -18.76 -22.85
N GLU A 84 32.46 -18.98 -23.40
CA GLU A 84 33.68 -18.38 -22.83
C GLU A 84 33.56 -16.86 -22.91
N GLY A 85 33.65 -16.18 -21.76
CA GLY A 85 33.45 -14.74 -21.68
C GLY A 85 34.42 -13.99 -22.61
N GLY A 86 33.88 -13.07 -23.44
CA GLY A 86 34.67 -12.20 -24.32
C GLY A 86 34.30 -12.26 -25.80
N GLU A 87 33.38 -13.12 -26.20
CA GLU A 87 32.97 -13.24 -27.60
C GLU A 87 31.80 -12.26 -27.91
N ALA A 88 31.82 -11.64 -29.09
CA ALA A 88 30.95 -10.49 -29.41
C ALA A 88 29.45 -10.86 -29.50
N PRO A 89 28.51 -9.96 -29.15
CA PRO A 89 27.08 -10.20 -29.32
C PRO A 89 26.72 -10.63 -30.74
N ARG A 90 25.70 -11.48 -30.92
CA ARG A 90 25.25 -11.83 -32.27
C ARG A 90 24.48 -10.64 -32.87
N PRO A 91 24.45 -10.51 -34.22
CA PRO A 91 23.59 -9.53 -34.86
C PRO A 91 22.12 -9.75 -34.44
N GLY A 92 21.52 -8.78 -33.75
CA GLY A 92 20.16 -8.87 -33.19
C GLY A 92 20.08 -8.98 -31.66
N ASP A 93 21.19 -9.22 -30.96
CA ASP A 93 21.29 -9.13 -29.48
C ASP A 93 21.48 -7.68 -28.99
N GLU A 94 21.43 -6.72 -29.92
CA GLU A 94 21.58 -5.30 -29.62
C GLU A 94 20.34 -4.77 -28.92
N LEU A 95 20.55 -3.89 -27.93
CA LEU A 95 19.44 -3.19 -27.28
C LEU A 95 18.81 -2.22 -28.30
N PRO A 96 17.46 -2.13 -28.35
CA PRO A 96 16.81 -1.14 -29.21
C PRO A 96 17.19 0.28 -28.77
N GLU A 97 17.44 1.17 -29.75
CA GLU A 97 17.71 2.60 -29.50
C GLU A 97 16.52 3.32 -28.84
#